data_AF-T1FLW6-F1
#
_entry.id   AF-T1FLW6-F1
#
_cell.length_a   1.000
_cell.length_b   1.000
_cell.length_c   1.000
_cell.angle_alpha   90.00
_cell.angle_beta   90.00
_cell.angle_gamma   90.00
#
_symmetry.space_group_name_H-M   'P 1'
#
loop_
_entity.id
_entity.type
_entity.pdbx_description
1 polymer ?
#
loop_
_entity_poly.entity_id
_entity_poly.type
_entity_poly.pdbx_seq_one_letter_code
_entity_poly.pdbx_strand_id
1 'polypeptide(L)'
;MAARKVVVSEILYFLTNNINLLENEVYICNTADFYTNDDIVAASKILKSEFVNLKCEKIEKLLTNGTQKKDKLVDCIELLKNMVAANMLDKLPLFVSSNMSKIPNFEKCFQINFEILKNEVRDMLNKQHVNISAFIEKCSEEFAALKGKTNYVECNLK
;
A
#
# COMPACT_ATOMS: atom_id res chain seq x y z
N MET A 1 29.35 22.01 -18.81
CA MET A 1 28.44 21.21 -17.96
C MET A 1 28.76 19.75 -18.20
N ALA A 2 29.12 18.98 -17.18
CA ALA A 2 29.35 17.54 -17.35
C ALA A 2 28.03 16.87 -17.78
N ALA A 3 28.08 15.99 -18.78
CA ALA A 3 26.90 15.27 -19.22
C ALA A 3 26.40 14.37 -18.10
N ARG A 4 25.12 14.48 -17.74
CA ARG A 4 24.52 13.55 -16.78
C ARG A 4 24.47 12.15 -17.38
N LYS A 5 24.87 11.17 -16.57
CA LYS A 5 24.66 9.76 -16.87
C LYS A 5 23.16 9.50 -17.08
N VAL A 6 22.83 8.71 -18.09
CA VAL A 6 21.45 8.24 -18.32
C VAL A 6 21.32 6.83 -17.78
N VAL A 7 20.26 6.57 -17.02
CA VAL A 7 19.98 5.25 -16.43
C VAL A 7 18.55 4.85 -16.76
N VAL A 8 18.38 3.67 -17.35
CA VAL A 8 17.04 3.11 -17.58
C VAL A 8 16.50 2.61 -16.24
N SER A 9 15.38 3.19 -15.81
CA SER A 9 14.61 2.71 -14.66
C SER A 9 13.22 3.32 -14.74
N GLU A 10 12.23 2.48 -15.02
CA GLU A 10 10.84 2.87 -15.23
C GLU A 10 10.25 3.49 -13.96
N ILE A 11 10.48 2.86 -12.81
CA ILE A 11 10.00 3.35 -11.52
C ILE A 11 10.73 4.63 -11.09
N LEU A 12 12.05 4.75 -11.25
CA LEU A 12 12.76 6.00 -10.87
C LEU A 12 12.43 7.14 -11.83
N TYR A 13 12.23 6.86 -13.11
CA TYR A 13 11.67 7.82 -14.06
C TYR A 13 10.30 8.29 -13.56
N PHE A 14 9.41 7.35 -13.20
CA PHE A 14 8.09 7.70 -12.71
C PHE A 14 8.13 8.53 -11.41
N LEU A 15 8.90 8.10 -10.41
CA LEU A 15 9.03 8.79 -9.12
C LEU A 15 9.63 10.19 -9.27
N THR A 16 10.67 10.36 -10.08
CA THR A 16 11.33 11.68 -10.25
C THR A 16 10.51 12.68 -11.07
N ASN A 17 9.61 12.21 -11.94
CA ASN A 17 8.66 13.10 -12.63
C ASN A 17 7.45 13.48 -11.76
N ASN A 18 7.27 12.85 -10.59
CA ASN A 18 6.11 13.03 -9.72
C ASN A 18 6.51 13.28 -8.26
N ILE A 19 7.58 14.06 -8.05
CA ILE A 19 8.19 14.29 -6.73
C ILE A 19 7.20 14.93 -5.73
N ASN A 20 6.29 15.76 -6.23
CA ASN A 20 5.22 16.38 -5.43
C ASN A 20 4.20 15.38 -4.87
N LEU A 21 4.18 14.13 -5.37
CA LEU A 21 3.26 13.07 -4.94
C LEU A 21 3.90 12.05 -4.00
N LEU A 22 5.19 12.19 -3.66
CA LEU A 22 5.92 11.19 -2.87
C LEU A 22 5.42 11.00 -1.43
N GLU A 23 4.59 11.92 -0.92
CA GLU A 23 3.92 11.78 0.39
C GLU A 23 2.45 11.37 0.27
N ASN A 24 1.92 11.26 -0.95
CA ASN A 24 0.54 10.89 -1.17
C ASN A 24 0.36 9.36 -1.03
N GLU A 25 -0.43 8.93 -0.06
CA GLU A 25 -0.59 7.50 0.22
C GLU A 25 -1.20 6.71 -0.95
N VAL A 26 -2.19 7.29 -1.65
CA VAL A 26 -2.82 6.65 -2.81
C VAL A 26 -1.80 6.43 -3.91
N TYR A 27 -0.96 7.44 -4.18
CA TYR A 27 0.15 7.33 -5.13
C TYR A 27 1.12 6.20 -4.76
N ILE A 28 1.52 6.12 -3.48
CA ILE A 28 2.44 5.08 -2.99
C ILE A 28 1.82 3.69 -3.16
N CYS A 29 0.57 3.49 -2.73
CA CYS A 29 -0.13 2.21 -2.84
C CYS A 29 -0.23 1.75 -4.30
N ASN A 30 -0.70 2.61 -5.20
CA ASN A 30 -0.87 2.24 -6.60
C ASN A 30 0.47 2.00 -7.30
N THR A 31 1.51 2.76 -6.95
CA THR A 31 2.86 2.53 -7.45
C THR A 31 3.37 1.18 -6.97
N ALA A 32 3.14 0.83 -5.69
CA ALA A 32 3.50 -0.47 -5.16
C ALA A 32 2.76 -1.59 -5.89
N ASP A 33 1.47 -1.43 -6.19
CA ASP A 33 0.66 -2.44 -6.87
C ASP A 33 1.06 -2.64 -8.33
N PHE A 34 1.35 -1.56 -9.05
CA PHE A 34 1.72 -1.60 -10.47
C PHE A 34 3.09 -2.27 -10.70
N TYR A 35 4.08 -1.95 -9.87
CA TYR A 35 5.44 -2.47 -10.03
C TYR A 35 5.66 -3.80 -9.30
N THR A 36 6.55 -4.62 -9.84
CA THR A 36 6.96 -5.86 -9.16
C THR A 36 7.92 -5.53 -8.00
N ASN A 37 8.06 -6.46 -7.06
CA ASN A 37 9.04 -6.33 -5.99
C ASN A 37 10.47 -6.21 -6.54
N ASP A 38 10.78 -6.86 -7.67
CA ASP A 38 12.10 -6.82 -8.29
C ASP A 38 12.40 -5.45 -8.91
N ASP A 39 11.40 -4.81 -9.54
CA ASP A 39 11.52 -3.44 -10.05
C ASP A 39 11.87 -2.47 -8.90
N ILE A 40 11.19 -2.60 -7.75
CA ILE A 40 11.41 -1.77 -6.56
C ILE A 40 12.80 -2.01 -5.99
N VAL A 41 13.22 -3.26 -5.83
CA VAL A 41 14.55 -3.61 -5.31
C VAL A 41 15.66 -3.11 -6.24
N ALA A 42 15.49 -3.21 -7.55
CA ALA A 42 16.44 -2.70 -8.52
C ALA A 42 16.60 -1.17 -8.41
N ALA A 43 15.50 -0.45 -8.33
CA ALA A 43 15.50 1.00 -8.13
C ALA A 43 16.18 1.43 -6.82
N SER A 44 15.86 0.75 -5.72
CA SER A 44 16.51 1.00 -4.43
C SER A 44 18.03 0.78 -4.50
N LYS A 45 18.50 -0.25 -5.21
CA LYS A 45 19.93 -0.49 -5.41
C LYS A 45 20.59 0.66 -6.18
N ILE A 46 19.94 1.15 -7.24
CA ILE A 46 20.43 2.29 -8.02
C ILE A 46 20.56 3.53 -7.12
N LEU A 47 19.51 3.90 -6.39
CA LEU A 47 19.54 5.07 -5.50
C LEU A 47 20.59 4.95 -4.41
N LYS A 48 20.70 3.78 -3.76
CA LYS A 48 21.74 3.53 -2.74
C LYS A 48 23.14 3.67 -3.31
N SER A 49 23.39 3.15 -4.52
CA SER A 49 24.69 3.30 -5.18
C SER A 49 25.01 4.76 -5.49
N GLU A 50 24.05 5.53 -6.01
CA GLU A 50 24.27 6.94 -6.30
C GLU A 50 24.45 7.76 -5.02
N PHE A 51 23.82 7.38 -3.91
CA PHE A 51 24.04 8.00 -2.61
C PHE A 51 25.46 7.83 -2.08
N VAL A 52 26.01 6.62 -2.19
CA VAL A 52 27.42 6.35 -1.84
C VAL A 52 28.35 7.19 -2.71
N ASN A 53 28.08 7.29 -4.01
CA ASN A 53 28.88 8.09 -4.95
C ASN A 53 28.85 9.59 -4.60
N LEU A 54 27.68 10.08 -4.16
CA LEU A 54 27.45 11.48 -3.84
C LEU A 54 27.88 11.88 -2.42
N LYS A 55 28.39 10.92 -1.61
CA LYS A 55 28.85 11.12 -0.22
C LYS A 55 27.82 11.83 0.66
N CYS A 56 26.54 11.54 0.50
CA CYS A 56 25.56 12.05 1.45
C CYS A 56 25.75 11.32 2.80
N GLU A 57 25.83 12.05 3.92
CA GLU A 57 26.16 11.46 5.24
C GLU A 57 24.94 10.96 6.03
N LYS A 58 23.71 11.20 5.54
CA LYS A 58 22.47 11.04 6.35
C LYS A 58 21.75 9.68 6.26
N ILE A 59 22.27 8.69 5.52
CA ILE A 59 21.49 7.46 5.22
C ILE A 59 21.26 6.53 6.42
N GLU A 60 22.16 6.49 7.41
CA GLU A 60 22.29 5.33 8.29
C GLU A 60 21.08 5.03 9.20
N LYS A 61 20.07 5.91 9.28
CA LYS A 61 18.95 5.75 10.25
C LYS A 61 17.57 5.49 9.65
N LEU A 62 17.38 5.50 8.33
CA LEU A 62 16.04 5.67 7.73
C LEU A 62 15.43 4.46 7.03
N LEU A 63 16.15 3.34 6.88
CA LEU A 63 15.61 2.15 6.22
C LEU A 63 14.93 1.26 7.26
N THR A 64 13.61 1.31 7.29
CA THR A 64 12.82 0.25 7.93
C THR A 64 13.00 -0.99 7.08
N ASN A 65 13.65 -2.05 7.56
CA ASN A 65 13.79 -3.34 6.85
C ASN A 65 12.44 -4.05 6.66
N GLY A 66 11.43 -3.35 6.14
CA GLY A 66 10.09 -3.84 5.93
C GLY A 66 10.12 -4.97 4.91
N THR A 67 9.49 -6.06 5.27
CA THR A 67 9.49 -7.28 4.46
C THR A 67 8.48 -7.17 3.32
N GLN A 68 7.46 -6.31 3.44
CA GLN A 68 6.41 -6.15 2.45
C GLN A 68 6.85 -5.28 1.27
N LYS A 69 6.23 -5.51 0.11
CA LYS A 69 6.51 -4.78 -1.13
C LYS A 69 6.30 -3.26 -0.96
N LYS A 70 5.22 -2.87 -0.28
CA LYS A 70 4.89 -1.45 0.00
C LYS A 70 5.98 -0.80 0.86
N ASP A 71 6.44 -1.46 1.92
CA ASP A 71 7.48 -0.93 2.80
C ASP A 71 8.79 -0.68 2.04
N LYS A 72 9.20 -1.61 1.18
CA LYS A 72 10.40 -1.44 0.34
C LYS A 72 10.28 -0.27 -0.64
N LEU A 73 9.08 0.00 -1.14
CA LEU A 73 8.83 1.19 -1.96
C LEU A 73 8.92 2.45 -1.12
N VAL A 74 8.34 2.46 0.09
CA VAL A 74 8.43 3.60 1.01
C VAL A 74 9.89 3.91 1.34
N ASP A 75 10.69 2.90 1.64
CA ASP A 75 12.14 3.05 1.82
C ASP A 75 12.82 3.66 0.58
N CYS A 76 12.47 3.21 -0.62
CA CYS A 76 13.00 3.74 -1.88
C CYS A 76 12.64 5.21 -2.08
N ILE A 77 11.38 5.56 -1.79
CA ILE A 77 10.88 6.93 -1.85
C ILE A 77 11.59 7.81 -0.82
N GLU A 78 11.79 7.31 0.39
CA GLU A 78 12.46 8.05 1.45
C GLU A 78 13.91 8.36 1.09
N LEU A 79 14.62 7.40 0.47
CA LEU A 79 15.95 7.66 -0.10
C LEU A 79 15.92 8.79 -1.14
N LEU A 80 14.94 8.76 -2.05
CA LEU A 80 14.79 9.81 -3.06
C LEU A 80 14.47 11.17 -2.41
N LYS A 81 13.53 11.23 -1.46
CA LYS A 81 13.17 12.46 -0.73
C LYS A 81 14.37 13.08 -0.04
N ASN A 82 15.22 12.27 0.58
CA ASN A 82 16.45 12.76 1.20
C ASN A 82 17.41 13.41 0.20
N MET A 83 17.51 12.85 -1.02
CA MET A 83 18.29 13.46 -2.11
C MET A 83 17.69 14.77 -2.60
N VAL A 84 16.37 14.85 -2.69
CA VAL A 84 15.64 16.08 -3.04
C VAL A 84 15.91 17.15 -1.98
N ALA A 85 15.75 16.82 -0.70
CA ALA A 85 15.97 17.73 0.42
C ALA A 85 17.42 18.22 0.52
N ALA A 86 18.38 17.42 0.06
CA ALA A 86 19.80 17.79 -0.01
C ALA A 86 20.17 18.58 -1.27
N ASN A 87 19.21 18.95 -2.13
CA ASN A 87 19.45 19.59 -3.43
C ASN A 87 20.42 18.78 -4.33
N MET A 88 20.26 17.46 -4.37
CA MET A 88 21.12 16.55 -5.13
C MET A 88 20.45 15.98 -6.39
N LEU A 89 19.19 16.33 -6.64
CA LEU A 89 18.44 15.95 -7.85
C LEU A 89 19.23 16.26 -9.13
N ASP A 90 19.96 17.36 -9.11
CA ASP A 90 20.70 17.83 -10.26
C ASP A 90 22.04 17.08 -10.49
N LYS A 91 22.44 16.25 -9.52
CA LYS A 91 23.63 15.40 -9.58
C LYS A 91 23.26 13.93 -9.79
N LEU A 92 22.00 13.57 -9.60
CA LEU A 92 21.50 12.24 -9.93
C LEU A 92 21.55 11.98 -11.45
N PRO A 93 21.68 10.72 -11.86
CA PRO A 93 21.47 10.34 -13.25
C PRO A 93 20.11 10.79 -13.76
N LEU A 94 20.02 11.04 -15.06
CA LEU A 94 18.74 11.17 -15.75
C LEU A 94 18.12 9.77 -15.85
N PHE A 95 17.13 9.51 -15.01
CA PHE A 95 16.33 8.29 -15.12
C PHE A 95 15.41 8.40 -16.32
N VAL A 96 15.38 7.36 -17.16
CA VAL A 96 14.57 7.31 -18.37
C VAL A 96 13.76 6.01 -18.42
N SER A 97 12.60 6.07 -19.05
CA SER A 97 11.81 4.88 -19.38
C SER A 97 12.23 4.34 -20.73
N SER A 98 12.55 3.05 -20.79
CA SER A 98 12.75 2.33 -22.07
C SER A 98 11.45 1.78 -22.63
N ASN A 99 10.42 1.67 -21.79
CA ASN A 99 9.11 1.15 -22.15
C ASN A 99 8.00 1.95 -21.47
N MET A 100 7.30 2.78 -22.25
CA MET A 100 6.20 3.58 -21.74
C MET A 100 4.99 2.76 -21.28
N SER A 101 4.85 1.50 -21.71
CA SER A 101 3.79 0.61 -21.19
C SER A 101 4.02 0.23 -19.72
N LYS A 102 5.23 0.42 -19.19
CA LYS A 102 5.60 0.19 -17.79
C LYS A 102 5.55 1.48 -16.94
N ILE A 103 4.90 2.54 -17.44
CA ILE A 103 4.67 3.76 -16.69
C ILE A 103 3.18 3.84 -16.31
N PRO A 104 2.83 3.94 -15.02
CA PRO A 104 1.45 4.10 -14.60
C PRO A 104 0.79 5.30 -15.26
N ASN A 105 -0.39 5.09 -15.85
CA ASN A 105 -1.23 6.20 -16.31
C ASN A 105 -2.08 6.69 -15.13
N PHE A 106 -1.89 7.96 -14.73
CA PHE A 106 -2.57 8.57 -13.59
C PHE A 106 -4.11 8.60 -13.70
N GLU A 107 -4.68 8.61 -14.90
CA GLU A 107 -6.13 8.49 -15.09
C GLU A 107 -6.67 7.14 -14.57
N LYS A 108 -5.82 6.11 -14.58
CA LYS A 108 -6.13 4.77 -14.04
C LYS A 108 -5.62 4.57 -12.62
N CYS A 109 -4.66 5.40 -12.17
CA CYS A 109 -4.00 5.27 -10.88
C CYS A 109 -4.92 5.79 -9.75
N PHE A 110 -5.59 6.94 -9.91
CA PHE A 110 -6.55 7.44 -8.91
C PHE A 110 -7.89 6.71 -8.88
N GLN A 111 -8.08 5.71 -9.75
CA GLN A 111 -9.02 4.64 -9.45
C GLN A 111 -8.39 3.81 -8.32
N ILE A 112 -8.45 4.34 -7.08
CA ILE A 112 -8.68 3.47 -5.92
C ILE A 112 -9.65 2.44 -6.44
N ASN A 113 -9.23 1.18 -6.49
CA ASN A 113 -10.01 0.16 -7.18
C ASN A 113 -11.33 0.09 -6.43
N PHE A 114 -12.33 0.86 -6.89
CA PHE A 114 -13.61 1.01 -6.22
C PHE A 114 -14.25 -0.35 -6.08
N GLU A 115 -13.88 -1.31 -6.96
CA GLU A 115 -14.26 -2.70 -6.84
C GLU A 115 -13.61 -3.40 -5.65
N ILE A 116 -12.31 -3.19 -5.37
CA ILE A 116 -11.67 -3.70 -4.13
C ILE A 116 -12.35 -3.10 -2.90
N LEU A 117 -12.50 -1.77 -2.85
CA LEU A 117 -13.08 -1.10 -1.68
C LEU A 117 -14.54 -1.51 -1.47
N LYS A 118 -15.31 -1.64 -2.55
CA LYS A 118 -16.67 -2.19 -2.55
C LYS A 118 -16.72 -3.64 -2.09
N ASN A 119 -15.75 -4.47 -2.50
CA ASN A 119 -15.67 -5.86 -2.06
C ASN A 119 -15.32 -5.97 -0.58
N GLU A 120 -14.36 -5.18 -0.07
CA GLU A 120 -14.03 -5.15 1.35
C GLU A 120 -15.21 -4.70 2.22
N VAL A 121 -15.92 -3.65 1.79
CA VAL A 121 -17.13 -3.18 2.48
C VAL A 121 -18.22 -4.26 2.44
N ARG A 122 -18.42 -4.93 1.30
CA ARG A 122 -19.38 -6.03 1.15
C ARG A 122 -19.05 -7.20 2.07
N ASP A 123 -17.79 -7.60 2.14
CA ASP A 123 -17.35 -8.74 2.95
C ASP A 123 -17.49 -8.45 4.44
N MET A 124 -17.18 -7.22 4.86
CA MET A 124 -17.41 -6.77 6.23
C MET A 124 -18.91 -6.82 6.58
N LEU A 125 -19.77 -6.31 5.68
CA LEU A 125 -21.22 -6.32 5.88
C LEU A 125 -21.77 -7.76 5.97
N ASN A 126 -21.28 -8.65 5.10
CA ASN A 126 -21.66 -10.07 5.10
C ASN A 126 -21.27 -10.76 6.42
N LYS A 127 -20.05 -10.52 6.92
CA LYS A 127 -19.62 -11.07 8.21
C LYS A 127 -20.49 -10.56 9.36
N GLN A 128 -20.81 -9.28 9.38
CA GLN A 128 -21.72 -8.71 10.39
C GLN A 128 -23.12 -9.34 10.30
N HIS A 129 -23.66 -9.51 9.09
CA HIS A 129 -24.96 -10.11 8.87
C HIS A 129 -25.03 -11.56 9.37
N VAL A 130 -24.00 -12.38 9.07
CA VAL A 130 -23.90 -13.76 9.55
C VAL A 130 -23.85 -13.81 11.08
N ASN A 131 -23.04 -12.97 11.70
CA ASN A 131 -22.91 -12.94 13.17
C ASN A 131 -24.22 -12.52 13.86
N ILE A 132 -24.91 -11.51 13.32
CA ILE A 132 -26.20 -11.06 13.85
C ILE A 132 -27.25 -12.16 13.69
N SER A 133 -27.31 -12.81 12.54
CA SER A 133 -28.27 -13.88 12.28
C SER A 133 -28.07 -15.05 13.23
N ALA A 134 -26.83 -15.50 13.43
CA ALA A 134 -26.50 -16.56 14.38
C ALA A 134 -26.87 -16.19 15.83
N PHE A 135 -26.68 -14.92 16.22
CA PHE A 135 -27.08 -14.44 17.53
C PHE A 135 -28.61 -14.45 17.71
N ILE A 136 -29.37 -14.00 16.71
CA ILE A 136 -30.84 -14.01 16.73
C ILE A 136 -31.38 -15.43 16.82
N GLU A 137 -30.83 -16.37 16.05
CA GLU A 137 -31.23 -17.78 16.10
C GLU A 137 -31.03 -18.35 17.50
N LYS A 138 -29.87 -18.14 18.10
CA LYS A 138 -29.58 -18.58 19.47
C LYS A 138 -30.56 -18.00 20.48
N CYS A 139 -30.87 -16.70 20.40
CA CYS A 139 -31.87 -16.08 21.29
C CYS A 139 -33.27 -16.68 21.08
N SER A 140 -33.63 -17.04 19.85
CA SER A 140 -34.92 -17.67 19.53
C SER A 140 -35.04 -19.06 20.18
N GLU A 141 -33.97 -19.86 20.09
CA GLU A 141 -33.90 -21.18 20.74
C GLU A 141 -34.00 -21.08 22.26
N GLU A 142 -33.27 -20.16 22.87
CA GLU A 142 -33.32 -19.91 24.32
C GLU A 142 -34.73 -19.46 24.76
N PHE A 143 -35.37 -18.60 23.99
CA PHE A 143 -36.74 -18.13 24.27
C PHE A 143 -37.76 -19.26 24.16
N ALA A 144 -37.65 -20.11 23.13
CA ALA A 144 -38.50 -21.28 22.96
C ALA A 144 -38.33 -22.27 24.13
N ALA A 145 -37.09 -22.52 24.56
CA ALA A 145 -36.79 -23.38 25.70
C ALA A 145 -37.37 -22.83 27.02
N LEU A 146 -37.24 -21.52 27.26
CA LEU A 146 -37.83 -20.86 28.43
C LEU A 146 -39.36 -20.95 28.42
N LYS A 147 -39.99 -20.67 27.28
CA LYS A 147 -41.45 -20.78 27.13
C LYS A 147 -41.95 -22.21 27.41
N GLY A 148 -41.23 -23.22 26.92
CA GLY A 148 -41.54 -24.63 27.21
C GLY A 148 -41.47 -24.95 28.70
N LYS A 149 -40.45 -24.46 29.40
CA LYS A 149 -40.32 -24.62 30.86
C LYS A 149 -41.44 -23.91 31.63
N THR A 150 -41.79 -22.68 31.25
CA THR A 150 -42.89 -21.93 31.88
C THR A 150 -44.22 -22.67 31.75
N ASN A 151 -44.53 -23.16 30.54
CA ASN A 151 -45.77 -23.90 30.30
C ASN A 151 -45.84 -25.20 31.13
N TYR A 152 -44.71 -25.90 31.29
CA TYR A 152 -44.63 -27.09 32.15
C TYR A 152 -44.91 -26.75 33.62
N VAL A 153 -44.36 -25.64 34.12
CA VAL A 153 -44.60 -25.21 35.51
C VAL A 153 -46.06 -24.82 35.73
N GLU A 154 -46.70 -24.09 34.80
CA GLU A 154 -48.12 -23.75 34.89
C GLU A 154 -49.05 -24.98 34.92
N CYS A 155 -48.72 -26.04 34.16
CA CYS A 155 -49.52 -27.27 34.15
C CYS A 155 -49.43 -28.08 35.44
N ASN A 156 -48.31 -27.99 36.16
CA ASN A 156 -48.08 -28.76 37.40
C ASN A 156 -48.51 -28.01 38.68
N LEU A 157 -48.96 -26.76 38.57
CA LEU A 157 -49.48 -25.95 39.68
C LEU A 157 -51.01 -25.88 39.71
N LYS A 158 -51.70 -26.54 38.77
CA LYS A 158 -53.16 -26.75 38.76
C LYS A 158 -53.50 -28.14 39.27
#